data_AF-A0A150QSN1-F1
#
_entry.id   AF-A0A150QSN1-F1
#
_cell.length_a   1.000
_cell.length_b   1.000
_cell.length_c   1.000
_cell.angle_alpha   90.00
_cell.angle_beta   90.00
_cell.angle_gamma   90.00
#
_symmetry.space_group_name_H-M   'P 1'
#
loop_
_entity.id
_entity.type
_entity.pdbx_description
1 polymer ?
#
loop_
_entity_poly.entity_id
_entity_poly.type
_entity_poly.pdbx_seq_one_letter_code
_entity_poly.pdbx_strand_id
1 'polypeptide(L)'
;MPTAACDDDGGPLDVVVAARGAVAPDAVAAALSARWSGVEVERIVERAPIFWLRVRSPDRGRRAEVAAALAAAGLPVRYVASARRTSAAVAPRFDAAPADAARPDEGWAPRGASDEDEPVTPGRWFLRAEEGGIAVDRRRCGTGAGMRLGVIDDDAQAVDELGIDREVLVLVEQPPRSQAHGALMVAWAVGLRRPGGFRGVAPDASPRLYLIPKPGACVLALPVAIVRAVSDGADVVVCAAYIEGSTTPMLDDALEFAARLGRRGRGCPVVFPTGREASSPPDSLHASFSLGFGEPASDPRVFCVGPGARGEGWFLWRDRRRRSRPFANRGPAVRWLAPGDDLTCPLPPASGVGPATERLCHAESSGASALAAGALLLVLAQNPALRVPELDDIVRRTLDPVPPEAPASAEPAADRWDLLPEARDRDGHNAKHGYGRMDAGRACLAAGDPIALALVLLGEDDAARAWHDARAARPLARGLYSRRLARWAVRALLADPGLCHGLCALARHARLTAGDPRRQRAHGVGVVLRHLSVLVRGLAVSRPAPARSPGVREELATLLDGLERSATDPDAVEAVEAGFGELAAAVFVGAAERAAPESAARARSTAPPVE
;
A
#
# COMPACT_ATOMS: atom_id res chain seq x y z
N MET A 1 -37.66 8.77 4.64
CA MET A 1 -36.71 8.21 5.62
C MET A 1 -36.85 6.69 5.60
N PRO A 2 -36.14 5.99 4.71
CA PRO A 2 -36.16 4.53 4.74
C PRO A 2 -35.26 4.10 5.91
N THR A 3 -35.85 3.47 6.91
CA THR A 3 -35.12 2.58 7.83
C THR A 3 -34.31 1.63 6.98
N ALA A 4 -32.99 1.58 7.14
CA ALA A 4 -32.13 0.69 6.37
C ALA A 4 -32.67 -0.75 6.48
N ALA A 5 -33.26 -1.23 5.41
CA ALA A 5 -33.76 -2.59 5.33
C ALA A 5 -32.55 -3.53 5.31
N CYS A 6 -32.44 -4.42 6.32
CA CYS A 6 -31.83 -5.76 6.28
C CYS A 6 -31.24 -6.21 7.64
N ASP A 7 -31.96 -6.06 8.75
CA ASP A 7 -31.60 -6.77 9.98
C ASP A 7 -32.03 -8.24 9.87
N ASP A 8 -31.16 -9.20 10.23
CA ASP A 8 -31.52 -10.63 10.37
C ASP A 8 -32.42 -10.92 11.58
N ASP A 9 -32.83 -9.88 12.30
CA ASP A 9 -33.67 -10.00 13.49
C ASP A 9 -35.04 -10.60 13.13
N GLY A 10 -35.38 -11.72 13.77
CA GLY A 10 -36.64 -12.45 13.53
C GLY A 10 -36.55 -13.61 12.53
N GLY A 11 -35.39 -13.87 11.92
CA GLY A 11 -35.09 -15.10 11.17
C GLY A 11 -34.34 -16.14 12.03
N PRO A 12 -34.01 -17.32 11.47
CA PRO A 12 -33.12 -18.30 12.11
C PRO A 12 -31.82 -17.65 12.55
N LEU A 13 -31.32 -18.01 13.72
CA LEU A 13 -30.08 -17.43 14.24
C LEU A 13 -28.88 -17.86 13.38
N ASP A 14 -28.15 -16.88 12.88
CA ASP A 14 -26.81 -17.02 12.34
C ASP A 14 -26.02 -15.73 12.63
N VAL A 15 -25.40 -15.71 13.80
CA VAL A 15 -24.84 -14.50 14.40
C VAL A 15 -23.39 -14.72 14.83
N VAL A 16 -22.61 -13.64 14.83
CA VAL A 16 -21.28 -13.60 15.40
C VAL A 16 -21.37 -12.97 16.77
N VAL A 17 -20.92 -13.70 17.78
CA VAL A 17 -20.74 -13.21 19.15
C VAL A 17 -19.28 -12.82 19.30
N ALA A 18 -19.02 -11.53 19.49
CA ALA A 18 -17.70 -11.03 19.82
C ALA A 18 -17.57 -10.88 21.34
N ALA A 19 -16.63 -11.62 21.94
CA ALA A 19 -16.34 -11.57 23.36
C ALA A 19 -15.14 -10.64 23.65
N ARG A 20 -15.02 -10.20 24.91
CA ARG A 20 -13.87 -9.41 25.40
C ARG A 20 -12.64 -10.29 25.70
N GLY A 21 -12.83 -11.60 25.81
CA GLY A 21 -11.80 -12.59 26.11
C GLY A 21 -12.18 -13.94 25.53
N ALA A 22 -11.29 -14.93 25.68
CA ALA A 22 -11.58 -16.31 25.27
C ALA A 22 -12.81 -16.85 26.05
N VAL A 23 -13.76 -17.42 25.33
CA VAL A 23 -14.97 -18.05 25.88
C VAL A 23 -15.12 -19.43 25.26
N ALA A 24 -15.41 -20.44 26.08
CA ALA A 24 -15.66 -21.79 25.60
C ALA A 24 -16.98 -21.86 24.79
N PRO A 25 -16.99 -22.50 23.61
CA PRO A 25 -18.21 -22.71 22.82
C PRO A 25 -19.36 -23.34 23.64
N ASP A 26 -19.05 -24.33 24.48
CA ASP A 26 -20.04 -25.02 25.32
C ASP A 26 -20.73 -24.09 26.32
N ALA A 27 -20.01 -23.09 26.85
CA ALA A 27 -20.58 -22.12 27.77
C ALA A 27 -21.58 -21.20 27.06
N VAL A 28 -21.28 -20.81 25.81
CA VAL A 28 -22.20 -20.04 24.96
C VAL A 28 -23.41 -20.89 24.58
N ALA A 29 -23.19 -22.16 24.20
CA ALA A 29 -24.28 -23.08 23.87
C ALA A 29 -25.22 -23.24 25.07
N ALA A 30 -24.69 -23.56 26.24
CA ALA A 30 -25.47 -23.73 27.48
C ALA A 30 -26.28 -22.48 27.85
N ALA A 31 -25.71 -21.28 27.70
CA ALA A 31 -26.40 -20.03 27.98
C ALA A 31 -27.59 -19.76 27.03
N LEU A 32 -27.53 -20.29 25.80
CA LEU A 32 -28.56 -20.06 24.77
C LEU A 32 -29.57 -21.21 24.66
N SER A 33 -29.19 -22.44 25.05
CA SER A 33 -30.04 -23.64 24.93
C SER A 33 -31.35 -23.57 25.72
N ALA A 34 -31.45 -22.69 26.71
CA ALA A 34 -32.71 -22.45 27.44
C ALA A 34 -33.80 -21.80 26.57
N ARG A 35 -33.41 -21.12 25.48
CA ARG A 35 -34.31 -20.30 24.66
C ARG A 35 -34.32 -20.67 23.18
N TRP A 36 -33.23 -21.24 22.67
CA TRP A 36 -33.11 -21.71 21.30
C TRP A 36 -32.68 -23.17 21.29
N SER A 37 -33.33 -23.98 20.46
CA SER A 37 -33.02 -25.39 20.23
C SER A 37 -31.91 -25.54 19.18
N GLY A 38 -31.20 -26.67 19.22
CA GLY A 38 -30.17 -26.99 18.22
C GLY A 38 -29.08 -25.92 18.09
N VAL A 39 -28.67 -25.29 19.20
CA VAL A 39 -27.65 -24.25 19.18
C VAL A 39 -26.30 -24.87 18.86
N GLU A 40 -25.73 -24.48 17.72
CA GLU A 40 -24.37 -24.80 17.32
C GLU A 40 -23.48 -23.59 17.55
N VAL A 41 -22.33 -23.80 18.20
CA VAL A 41 -21.35 -22.75 18.44
C VAL A 41 -20.01 -23.16 17.85
N GLU A 42 -19.53 -22.38 16.90
CA GLU A 42 -18.25 -22.58 16.23
C GLU A 42 -17.29 -21.46 16.63
N ARG A 43 -16.04 -21.81 16.92
CA ARG A 43 -14.98 -20.83 17.14
C ARG A 43 -14.41 -20.37 15.82
N ILE A 44 -14.47 -19.06 15.57
CA ILE A 44 -14.02 -18.47 14.30
C ILE A 44 -12.64 -17.82 14.44
N VAL A 45 -12.46 -17.01 15.48
CA VAL A 45 -11.16 -16.38 15.81
C VAL A 45 -10.96 -16.43 17.31
N GLU A 46 -9.80 -16.90 17.75
CA GLU A 46 -9.35 -16.85 19.13
C GLU A 46 -7.95 -16.25 19.17
N ARG A 47 -7.87 -14.93 19.01
CA ARG A 47 -6.63 -14.18 18.96
C ARG A 47 -6.81 -12.83 19.61
N ALA A 48 -6.26 -12.64 20.81
CA ALA A 48 -6.37 -11.38 21.54
C ALA A 48 -6.04 -10.16 20.64
N PRO A 49 -6.89 -9.11 20.63
CA PRO A 49 -8.11 -8.93 21.42
C PRO A 49 -9.41 -9.39 20.70
N ILE A 50 -9.29 -10.11 19.58
CA ILE A 50 -10.41 -10.61 18.79
C ILE A 50 -10.79 -12.04 19.21
N PHE A 51 -12.00 -12.17 19.76
CA PHE A 51 -12.59 -13.45 20.14
C PHE A 51 -13.98 -13.55 19.53
N TRP A 52 -14.11 -14.31 18.44
CA TRP A 52 -15.34 -14.45 17.69
C TRP A 52 -15.82 -15.89 17.69
N LEU A 53 -17.09 -16.06 18.04
CA LEU A 53 -17.83 -17.31 17.97
C LEU A 53 -18.99 -17.11 17.00
N ARG A 54 -19.24 -18.07 16.09
CA ARG A 54 -20.44 -18.10 15.27
C ARG A 54 -21.47 -18.98 15.95
N VAL A 55 -22.67 -18.44 16.15
CA VAL A 55 -23.79 -19.11 16.78
C VAL A 55 -24.88 -19.32 15.74
N ARG A 56 -25.30 -20.58 15.57
CA ARG A 56 -26.37 -20.97 14.66
C ARG A 56 -27.49 -21.70 15.41
N SER A 57 -28.73 -21.44 15.02
CA SER A 57 -29.90 -22.21 15.47
C SER A 57 -31.01 -22.10 14.41
N PRO A 58 -31.80 -23.17 14.18
CA PRO A 58 -32.97 -23.09 13.30
C PRO A 58 -34.05 -22.15 13.84
N ASP A 59 -34.05 -21.87 15.14
CA ASP A 59 -35.06 -21.06 15.80
C ASP A 59 -34.86 -19.57 15.52
N ARG A 60 -35.99 -18.86 15.52
CA ARG A 60 -35.99 -17.43 15.28
C ARG A 60 -35.51 -16.66 16.50
N GLY A 61 -34.71 -15.62 16.28
CA GLY A 61 -34.27 -14.76 17.38
C GLY A 61 -33.80 -13.40 16.92
N ARG A 62 -33.53 -12.54 17.90
CA ARG A 62 -32.95 -11.21 17.67
C ARG A 62 -31.57 -11.13 18.31
N ARG A 63 -30.64 -10.41 17.69
CA ARG A 63 -29.27 -10.21 18.21
C ARG A 63 -29.25 -9.63 19.62
N ALA A 64 -30.16 -8.70 19.91
CA ALA A 64 -30.32 -8.11 21.25
C ALA A 64 -30.73 -9.15 22.30
N GLU A 65 -31.54 -10.15 21.93
CA GLU A 65 -31.95 -11.23 22.82
C GLU A 65 -30.80 -12.20 23.09
N VAL A 66 -30.02 -12.53 22.06
CA VAL A 66 -28.79 -13.33 22.20
C VAL A 66 -27.82 -12.61 23.13
N ALA A 67 -27.57 -11.32 22.90
CA ALA A 67 -26.70 -10.51 23.76
C ALA A 67 -27.19 -10.48 25.22
N ALA A 68 -28.49 -10.30 25.44
CA ALA A 68 -29.07 -10.29 26.78
C ALA A 68 -28.97 -11.64 27.49
N ALA A 69 -29.20 -12.75 26.78
CA ALA A 69 -29.07 -14.10 27.34
C ALA A 69 -27.62 -14.40 27.76
N LEU A 70 -26.65 -14.05 26.91
CA LEU A 70 -25.22 -14.24 27.22
C LEU A 70 -24.77 -13.35 28.39
N ALA A 71 -25.25 -12.09 28.43
CA ALA A 71 -24.96 -11.19 29.55
C ALA A 71 -25.58 -11.69 30.87
N ALA A 72 -26.80 -12.23 30.84
CA ALA A 72 -27.44 -12.83 32.02
C ALA A 72 -26.69 -14.06 32.53
N ALA A 73 -26.02 -14.80 31.63
CA ALA A 73 -25.12 -15.90 31.98
C ALA A 73 -23.71 -15.44 32.44
N GLY A 74 -23.48 -14.13 32.55
CA GLY A 74 -22.19 -13.57 32.99
C GLY A 74 -21.07 -13.65 31.93
N LEU A 75 -21.40 -13.92 30.66
CA LEU A 75 -20.42 -14.02 29.59
C LEU A 75 -20.00 -12.62 29.11
N PRO A 76 -18.69 -12.36 28.89
CA PRO A 76 -18.17 -11.02 28.64
C PRO A 76 -18.34 -10.63 27.16
N VAL A 77 -19.59 -10.47 26.71
CA VAL A 77 -19.91 -10.08 25.34
C VAL A 77 -19.55 -8.61 25.10
N ARG A 78 -18.93 -8.34 23.94
CA ARG A 78 -18.69 -6.99 23.43
C ARG A 78 -19.77 -6.55 22.46
N TYR A 79 -20.14 -7.42 21.50
CA TYR A 79 -21.28 -7.20 20.61
C TYR A 79 -21.79 -8.52 20.01
N VAL A 80 -22.99 -8.48 19.44
CA VAL A 80 -23.57 -9.55 18.61
C VAL A 80 -23.95 -8.96 17.26
N ALA A 81 -23.45 -9.53 16.17
CA ALA A 81 -23.67 -9.07 14.80
C ALA A 81 -24.20 -10.20 13.91
N SER A 82 -24.75 -9.87 12.75
CA SER A 82 -25.13 -10.91 11.77
C SER A 82 -23.87 -11.54 11.16
N ALA A 83 -23.90 -12.86 10.91
CA ALA A 83 -22.88 -13.54 10.12
C ALA A 83 -23.17 -13.49 8.60
N ARG A 84 -24.37 -13.06 8.20
CA ARG A 84 -24.88 -13.15 6.82
C ARG A 84 -25.16 -11.81 6.17
N ARG A 85 -25.46 -10.78 6.96
CA ARG A 85 -25.87 -9.46 6.48
C ARG A 85 -24.93 -8.37 6.96
N THR A 86 -24.79 -7.37 6.11
CA THR A 86 -24.10 -6.13 6.40
C THR A 86 -24.73 -5.37 7.54
N SER A 87 -23.94 -4.49 8.13
CA SER A 87 -24.44 -3.51 9.08
C SER A 87 -23.57 -2.27 9.08
N ALA A 88 -24.20 -1.10 9.12
CA ALA A 88 -23.54 0.16 9.40
C ALA A 88 -23.28 0.37 10.91
N ALA A 89 -23.56 -0.63 11.75
CA ALA A 89 -23.22 -0.59 13.17
C ALA A 89 -21.69 -0.54 13.32
N VAL A 90 -21.23 0.35 14.18
CA VAL A 90 -19.81 0.51 14.50
C VAL A 90 -19.44 -0.41 15.66
N ALA A 91 -18.31 -1.10 15.55
CA ALA A 91 -17.81 -1.91 16.67
C ALA A 91 -17.52 -1.04 17.92
N PRO A 92 -17.84 -1.53 19.14
CA PRO A 92 -17.35 -0.91 20.36
C PRO A 92 -15.82 -0.81 20.37
N ARG A 93 -15.28 0.18 21.09
CA ARG A 93 -13.85 0.50 21.16
C ARG A 93 -12.96 -0.76 21.19
N PHE A 94 -12.06 -0.85 20.22
CA PHE A 94 -11.04 -1.88 20.15
C PHE A 94 -9.97 -1.64 21.23
N ASP A 95 -9.80 -2.62 22.12
CA ASP A 95 -8.79 -2.57 23.17
C ASP A 95 -7.56 -3.40 22.78
N ALA A 96 -6.52 -2.73 22.30
CA ALA A 96 -5.27 -3.36 21.90
C ALA A 96 -4.29 -3.57 23.07
N ALA A 97 -4.54 -2.98 24.25
CA ALA A 97 -3.60 -2.99 25.37
C ALA A 97 -3.19 -4.39 25.87
N PRO A 98 -4.08 -5.40 25.93
CA PRO A 98 -3.71 -6.73 26.42
C PRO A 98 -3.07 -7.63 25.36
N ALA A 99 -2.91 -7.17 24.11
CA ALA A 99 -2.55 -8.04 22.99
C ALA A 99 -1.09 -7.88 22.55
N ASP A 100 -0.41 -9.01 22.39
CA ASP A 100 0.88 -9.04 21.70
C ASP A 100 0.70 -8.61 20.25
N ALA A 101 1.63 -7.79 19.76
CA ALA A 101 1.67 -7.45 18.34
C ALA A 101 1.89 -8.72 17.49
N ALA A 102 1.28 -8.74 16.30
CA ALA A 102 1.45 -9.85 15.38
C ALA A 102 2.92 -10.00 14.97
N ARG A 103 3.39 -11.25 15.02
CA ARG A 103 4.74 -11.65 14.62
C ARG A 103 4.60 -12.65 13.48
N PRO A 104 5.57 -12.68 12.56
CA PRO A 104 5.60 -13.72 11.54
C PRO A 104 5.48 -15.11 12.15
N ASP A 105 4.57 -15.90 11.60
CA ASP A 105 4.48 -17.33 11.78
C ASP A 105 5.85 -17.96 11.47
N GLU A 106 6.29 -18.91 12.29
CA GLU A 106 7.55 -19.65 12.09
C GLU A 106 7.54 -20.37 10.72
N GLY A 107 6.35 -20.73 10.22
CA GLY A 107 6.16 -21.30 8.89
C GLY A 107 6.12 -20.30 7.73
N TRP A 108 6.27 -18.98 7.95
CA TRP A 108 6.33 -17.97 6.87
C TRP A 108 7.70 -17.30 6.79
N ALA A 109 8.70 -18.08 6.35
CA ALA A 109 10.03 -17.55 6.09
C ALA A 109 9.99 -16.57 4.91
N PRO A 110 10.60 -15.37 5.05
CA PRO A 110 10.65 -14.43 3.95
C PRO A 110 11.73 -14.88 2.94
N ARG A 111 11.47 -14.66 1.66
CA ARG A 111 12.40 -14.97 0.57
C ARG A 111 13.61 -14.04 0.57
N GLY A 112 14.72 -14.57 0.07
CA GLY A 112 15.94 -13.81 -0.24
C GLY A 112 15.87 -13.16 -1.62
N ALA A 113 16.79 -12.24 -1.89
CA ALA A 113 16.84 -11.56 -3.18
C ALA A 113 17.30 -12.53 -4.29
N SER A 114 16.65 -12.47 -5.45
CA SER A 114 17.04 -13.14 -6.68
C SER A 114 17.79 -12.17 -7.60
N ASP A 115 18.72 -12.73 -8.37
CA ASP A 115 19.46 -12.02 -9.42
C ASP A 115 18.98 -12.55 -10.77
N GLU A 116 17.85 -12.01 -11.25
CA GLU A 116 17.33 -12.31 -12.59
C GLU A 116 16.98 -11.02 -13.31
N ASP A 117 17.33 -10.97 -14.60
CA ASP A 117 17.00 -9.86 -15.46
C ASP A 117 15.51 -9.81 -15.77
N GLU A 118 15.00 -8.58 -15.89
CA GLU A 118 13.63 -8.32 -16.25
C GLU A 118 13.55 -8.07 -17.77
N PRO A 119 12.86 -8.93 -18.56
CA PRO A 119 12.74 -8.69 -19.99
C PRO A 119 11.91 -7.43 -20.24
N VAL A 120 12.39 -6.58 -21.14
CA VAL A 120 11.66 -5.37 -21.56
C VAL A 120 10.69 -5.75 -22.67
N THR A 121 9.40 -5.81 -22.34
CA THR A 121 8.32 -6.09 -23.30
C THR A 121 7.24 -5.00 -23.26
N PRO A 122 6.47 -4.78 -24.35
CA PRO A 122 5.42 -3.77 -24.37
C PRO A 122 4.38 -3.90 -23.25
N GLY A 123 4.00 -5.12 -22.87
CA GLY A 123 3.03 -5.39 -21.79
C GLY A 123 3.57 -5.19 -20.38
N ARG A 124 4.90 -5.07 -20.20
CA ARG A 124 5.56 -4.78 -18.92
C ARG A 124 5.74 -3.28 -18.66
N TRP A 125 5.01 -2.44 -19.39
CA TRP A 125 5.00 -0.99 -19.20
C TRP A 125 4.68 -0.58 -17.76
N PHE A 126 3.85 -1.35 -17.05
CA PHE A 126 3.46 -1.06 -15.67
C PHE A 126 4.62 -0.99 -14.68
N LEU A 127 5.78 -1.56 -15.00
CA LEU A 127 6.99 -1.48 -14.16
C LEU A 127 7.87 -0.28 -14.50
N ARG A 128 7.64 0.38 -15.63
CA ARG A 128 8.47 1.49 -16.13
C ARG A 128 7.84 2.84 -15.82
N ALA A 129 8.60 3.92 -15.93
CA ALA A 129 8.05 5.27 -15.78
C ALA A 129 7.31 5.71 -17.05
N GLU A 130 7.83 5.27 -18.20
CA GLU A 130 7.20 5.49 -19.50
C GLU A 130 5.79 4.90 -19.53
N GLU A 131 4.90 5.57 -20.28
CA GLU A 131 3.52 5.13 -20.46
C GLU A 131 2.72 5.03 -19.15
N GLY A 132 3.21 5.65 -18.06
CA GLY A 132 2.44 5.77 -16.83
C GLY A 132 2.49 4.57 -15.90
N GLY A 133 3.52 3.73 -15.99
CA GLY A 133 3.74 2.68 -15.01
C GLY A 133 4.20 3.21 -13.65
N ILE A 134 4.58 2.32 -12.74
CA ILE A 134 4.97 2.66 -11.36
C ILE A 134 6.48 2.90 -11.18
N ALA A 135 7.24 3.03 -12.26
CA ALA A 135 8.65 3.42 -12.24
C ALA A 135 9.55 2.60 -11.28
N VAL A 136 9.45 1.27 -11.33
CA VAL A 136 10.29 0.37 -10.52
C VAL A 136 11.74 0.43 -11.00
N ASP A 137 12.62 0.87 -10.12
CA ASP A 137 14.06 0.81 -10.33
C ASP A 137 14.67 -0.27 -9.43
N ARG A 138 14.86 -1.48 -9.95
CA ARG A 138 15.35 -2.65 -9.18
C ARG A 138 16.65 -2.41 -8.46
N ARG A 139 17.55 -1.63 -9.07
CA ARG A 139 18.88 -1.35 -8.50
C ARG A 139 18.76 -0.55 -7.20
N ARG A 140 17.75 0.31 -7.08
CA ARG A 140 17.59 1.25 -5.95
C ARG A 140 16.45 0.86 -5.01
N CYS A 141 15.36 0.32 -5.57
CA CYS A 141 14.18 -0.17 -4.84
C CYS A 141 14.37 -1.57 -4.28
N GLY A 142 15.28 -2.36 -4.87
CA GLY A 142 15.38 -3.80 -4.62
C GLY A 142 14.19 -4.56 -5.21
N THR A 143 13.95 -5.73 -4.63
CA THR A 143 13.01 -6.73 -5.17
C THR A 143 11.89 -7.12 -4.21
N GLY A 144 11.80 -6.47 -3.05
CA GLY A 144 10.84 -6.82 -2.00
C GLY A 144 11.28 -8.00 -1.12
N ALA A 145 12.51 -8.47 -1.28
CA ALA A 145 13.11 -9.50 -0.42
C ALA A 145 12.98 -9.15 1.06
N GLY A 146 12.69 -10.17 1.88
CA GLY A 146 12.43 -9.99 3.31
C GLY A 146 10.97 -9.68 3.67
N MET A 147 10.10 -9.34 2.70
CA MET A 147 8.71 -8.93 2.93
C MET A 147 7.71 -10.05 2.65
N ARG A 148 6.50 -9.94 3.22
CA ARG A 148 5.40 -10.91 3.08
C ARG A 148 4.12 -10.27 2.52
N LEU A 149 3.52 -10.93 1.55
CA LEU A 149 2.26 -10.51 0.94
C LEU A 149 1.13 -11.50 1.30
N GLY A 150 0.07 -11.00 1.93
CA GLY A 150 -1.20 -11.74 2.03
C GLY A 150 -2.14 -11.32 0.91
N VAL A 151 -2.49 -12.22 0.01
CA VAL A 151 -3.55 -11.98 -1.00
C VAL A 151 -4.83 -12.65 -0.50
N ILE A 152 -5.91 -11.90 -0.35
CA ILE A 152 -7.24 -12.42 -0.02
C ILE A 152 -8.07 -12.43 -1.29
N ASP A 153 -8.52 -13.62 -1.68
CA ASP A 153 -9.28 -13.83 -2.92
C ASP A 153 -10.27 -15.00 -2.77
N ASP A 154 -11.14 -15.18 -3.76
CA ASP A 154 -12.17 -16.21 -3.78
C ASP A 154 -11.87 -17.37 -4.73
N ASP A 155 -10.67 -17.37 -5.34
CA ASP A 155 -10.24 -18.40 -6.26
C ASP A 155 -8.72 -18.59 -6.27
N ALA A 156 -8.30 -19.81 -6.63
CA ALA A 156 -6.90 -20.18 -6.71
C ALA A 156 -6.60 -21.04 -7.94
N GLN A 157 -7.41 -21.03 -9.00
CA GLN A 157 -7.02 -21.70 -10.24
C GLN A 157 -5.63 -21.19 -10.72
N ALA A 158 -4.79 -22.11 -11.18
CA ALA A 158 -3.40 -21.85 -11.61
C ALA A 158 -2.41 -21.41 -10.50
N VAL A 159 -2.74 -21.64 -9.22
CA VAL A 159 -1.82 -21.35 -8.10
C VAL A 159 -0.49 -22.09 -8.20
N ASP A 160 -0.49 -23.29 -8.78
CA ASP A 160 0.69 -24.15 -8.91
C ASP A 160 1.79 -23.51 -9.77
N GLU A 161 1.43 -22.56 -10.63
CA GLU A 161 2.37 -21.79 -11.48
C GLU A 161 3.16 -20.73 -10.68
N LEU A 162 2.64 -20.28 -9.54
CA LEU A 162 3.13 -19.10 -8.82
C LEU A 162 4.28 -19.44 -7.84
N GLY A 163 4.31 -20.68 -7.36
CA GLY A 163 5.19 -21.09 -6.27
C GLY A 163 4.95 -20.29 -5.00
N ILE A 164 3.69 -20.16 -4.56
CA ILE A 164 3.32 -19.51 -3.29
C ILE A 164 3.78 -20.33 -2.08
N ASP A 165 3.85 -19.70 -0.91
CA ASP A 165 4.28 -20.40 0.31
C ASP A 165 3.17 -21.30 0.87
N ARG A 166 1.90 -20.85 0.81
CA ARG A 166 0.74 -21.61 1.29
C ARG A 166 -0.60 -21.04 0.79
N GLU A 167 -1.53 -21.95 0.53
CA GLU A 167 -2.97 -21.67 0.48
C GLU A 167 -3.59 -21.80 1.88
N VAL A 168 -4.31 -20.77 2.32
CA VAL A 168 -4.97 -20.74 3.63
C VAL A 168 -6.47 -20.66 3.40
N LEU A 169 -7.19 -21.72 3.76
CA LEU A 169 -8.64 -21.77 3.66
C LEU A 169 -9.29 -21.00 4.80
N VAL A 170 -10.20 -20.09 4.46
CA VAL A 170 -10.93 -19.25 5.42
C VAL A 170 -12.43 -19.45 5.20
N LEU A 171 -13.06 -20.22 6.09
CA LEU A 171 -14.49 -20.55 6.02
C LEU A 171 -14.91 -21.25 4.71
N VAL A 172 -13.97 -21.96 4.08
CA VAL A 172 -14.19 -22.85 2.95
C VAL A 172 -13.52 -24.20 3.23
N GLU A 173 -14.12 -25.29 2.77
CA GLU A 173 -13.59 -26.63 2.99
C GLU A 173 -12.52 -27.02 1.97
N GLN A 174 -12.64 -26.47 0.75
CA GLN A 174 -11.74 -26.76 -0.37
C GLN A 174 -11.38 -25.47 -1.10
N PRO A 175 -10.17 -25.37 -1.68
CA PRO A 175 -9.79 -24.25 -2.54
C PRO A 175 -10.74 -24.14 -3.74
N PRO A 176 -11.41 -22.99 -3.96
CA PRO A 176 -12.15 -22.76 -5.20
C PRO A 176 -11.18 -22.69 -6.40
N ARG A 177 -11.56 -23.30 -7.53
CA ARG A 177 -10.72 -23.41 -8.74
C ARG A 177 -11.48 -23.03 -10.02
N SER A 178 -12.40 -22.07 -9.94
CA SER A 178 -13.28 -21.67 -11.04
C SER A 178 -12.65 -20.64 -11.99
N GLN A 179 -11.69 -19.84 -11.54
CA GLN A 179 -11.06 -18.76 -12.30
C GLN A 179 -9.65 -18.42 -11.79
N ALA A 180 -8.74 -17.99 -12.64
CA ALA A 180 -7.36 -17.69 -12.20
C ALA A 180 -7.18 -16.35 -11.45
N HIS A 181 -8.24 -15.75 -10.89
CA HIS A 181 -8.22 -14.38 -10.38
C HIS A 181 -7.18 -14.18 -9.26
N GLY A 182 -7.26 -14.93 -8.16
CA GLY A 182 -6.27 -14.85 -7.07
C GLY A 182 -4.83 -15.14 -7.54
N ALA A 183 -4.66 -16.05 -8.50
CA ALA A 183 -3.35 -16.33 -9.07
C ALA A 183 -2.78 -15.16 -9.89
N LEU A 184 -3.61 -14.47 -10.68
CA LEU A 184 -3.22 -13.26 -11.39
C LEU A 184 -2.80 -12.14 -10.41
N MET A 185 -3.51 -11.97 -9.30
CA MET A 185 -3.18 -10.97 -8.27
C MET A 185 -1.80 -11.20 -7.66
N VAL A 186 -1.53 -12.44 -7.24
CA VAL A 186 -0.20 -12.82 -6.74
C VAL A 186 0.85 -12.60 -7.84
N ALA A 187 0.58 -13.02 -9.07
CA ALA A 187 1.55 -12.90 -10.15
C ALA A 187 1.87 -11.44 -10.53
N TRP A 188 0.89 -10.53 -10.55
CA TRP A 188 1.16 -9.11 -10.76
C TRP A 188 1.94 -8.47 -9.60
N ALA A 189 1.60 -8.83 -8.37
CA ALA A 189 2.28 -8.31 -7.19
C ALA A 189 3.72 -8.83 -7.03
N VAL A 190 3.95 -10.13 -7.23
CA VAL A 190 5.26 -10.79 -7.01
C VAL A 190 5.74 -11.56 -8.24
N GLY A 191 4.90 -12.31 -8.94
CA GLY A 191 5.30 -13.03 -10.15
C GLY A 191 5.35 -14.54 -9.98
N LEU A 192 5.92 -15.20 -10.99
CA LEU A 192 6.02 -16.66 -11.08
C LEU A 192 7.40 -17.13 -10.63
N ARG A 193 7.44 -18.16 -9.80
CA ARG A 193 8.67 -18.74 -9.28
C ARG A 193 9.25 -19.81 -10.22
N ARG A 194 9.62 -19.41 -11.44
CA ARG A 194 10.34 -20.26 -12.39
C ARG A 194 11.38 -19.44 -13.16
N PRO A 195 12.51 -20.03 -13.57
CA PRO A 195 13.50 -19.32 -14.41
C PRO A 195 12.84 -18.73 -15.66
N GLY A 196 13.08 -17.45 -15.93
CA GLY A 196 12.45 -16.73 -17.04
C GLY A 196 10.93 -16.49 -16.87
N GLY A 197 10.40 -16.68 -15.66
CA GLY A 197 9.01 -16.44 -15.32
C GLY A 197 8.61 -14.96 -15.39
N PHE A 198 7.31 -14.70 -15.27
CA PHE A 198 6.82 -13.33 -15.12
C PHE A 198 7.31 -12.77 -13.79
N ARG A 199 7.92 -11.57 -13.81
CA ARG A 199 8.36 -10.86 -12.59
C ARG A 199 7.33 -9.78 -12.28
N GLY A 200 6.68 -9.87 -11.13
CA GLY A 200 5.76 -8.86 -10.63
C GLY A 200 6.49 -7.69 -10.00
N VAL A 201 5.76 -6.79 -9.34
CA VAL A 201 6.35 -5.57 -8.75
C VAL A 201 7.36 -5.85 -7.64
N ALA A 202 7.13 -6.82 -6.77
CA ALA A 202 8.01 -7.22 -5.66
C ALA A 202 8.33 -8.72 -5.74
N PRO A 203 9.21 -9.13 -6.68
CA PRO A 203 9.35 -10.53 -7.07
C PRO A 203 9.96 -11.45 -6.03
N ASP A 204 10.67 -10.89 -5.07
CA ASP A 204 11.25 -11.64 -3.96
C ASP A 204 10.46 -11.49 -2.67
N ALA A 205 9.25 -10.92 -2.71
CA ALA A 205 8.33 -11.02 -1.57
C ALA A 205 7.74 -12.43 -1.48
N SER A 206 7.43 -12.85 -0.25
CA SER A 206 6.83 -14.14 0.08
C SER A 206 5.29 -14.06 0.08
N PRO A 207 4.57 -14.61 -0.92
CA PRO A 207 3.11 -14.58 -0.96
C PRO A 207 2.47 -15.80 -0.25
N ARG A 208 1.36 -15.54 0.44
CA ARG A 208 0.33 -16.53 0.79
C ARG A 208 -1.01 -16.10 0.20
N LEU A 209 -1.82 -17.08 -0.19
CA LEU A 209 -3.16 -16.87 -0.73
C LEU A 209 -4.19 -17.33 0.30
N TYR A 210 -5.04 -16.41 0.74
CA TYR A 210 -6.10 -16.62 1.72
C TYR A 210 -7.42 -16.72 0.96
N LEU A 211 -8.01 -17.91 0.95
CA LEU A 211 -9.18 -18.25 0.16
C LEU A 211 -10.43 -18.13 0.98
N ILE A 212 -11.32 -17.25 0.54
CA ILE A 212 -12.64 -17.02 1.15
C ILE A 212 -13.75 -17.56 0.24
N PRO A 213 -14.99 -17.73 0.74
CA PRO A 213 -16.14 -18.01 -0.09
C PRO A 213 -16.37 -16.89 -1.11
N LYS A 214 -17.11 -17.20 -2.19
CA LYS A 214 -17.53 -16.20 -3.17
C LYS A 214 -18.20 -14.99 -2.49
N PRO A 215 -17.98 -13.76 -3.00
CA PRO A 215 -18.62 -12.54 -2.53
C PRO A 215 -20.12 -12.72 -2.27
N GLY A 216 -20.61 -12.16 -1.16
CA GLY A 216 -22.04 -12.22 -0.77
C GLY A 216 -22.47 -13.52 -0.08
N ALA A 217 -21.66 -14.59 -0.09
CA ALA A 217 -22.01 -15.83 0.62
C ALA A 217 -21.91 -15.70 2.14
N CYS A 218 -20.97 -14.89 2.64
CA CYS A 218 -20.67 -14.75 4.06
C CYS A 218 -19.95 -13.43 4.34
N VAL A 219 -20.55 -12.52 5.12
CA VAL A 219 -19.93 -11.22 5.47
C VAL A 219 -18.80 -11.35 6.50
N LEU A 220 -18.65 -12.54 7.11
CA LEU A 220 -17.61 -12.83 8.09
C LEU A 220 -16.26 -13.21 7.47
N ALA A 221 -16.26 -13.74 6.25
CA ALA A 221 -15.05 -14.36 5.68
C ALA A 221 -13.90 -13.36 5.46
N LEU A 222 -14.20 -12.19 4.91
CA LEU A 222 -13.20 -11.13 4.68
C LEU A 222 -12.56 -10.63 5.99
N PRO A 223 -13.32 -10.23 7.03
CA PRO A 223 -12.76 -9.89 8.34
C PRO A 223 -11.85 -10.97 8.91
N VAL A 224 -12.26 -12.25 8.85
CA VAL A 224 -11.47 -13.38 9.35
C VAL A 224 -10.18 -13.55 8.55
N ALA A 225 -10.23 -13.43 7.22
CA ALA A 225 -9.06 -13.53 6.37
C ALA A 225 -8.05 -12.42 6.65
N ILE A 226 -8.50 -11.17 6.88
CA ILE A 226 -7.64 -10.06 7.27
C ILE A 226 -6.96 -10.36 8.60
N VAL A 227 -7.72 -10.74 9.64
CA VAL A 227 -7.16 -11.07 10.96
C VAL A 227 -6.14 -12.20 10.86
N ARG A 228 -6.44 -13.23 10.05
CA ARG A 228 -5.54 -14.36 9.84
C ARG A 228 -4.26 -13.96 9.12
N ALA A 229 -4.35 -13.24 8.00
CA ALA A 229 -3.19 -12.80 7.24
C ALA A 229 -2.26 -11.91 8.06
N VAL A 230 -2.83 -10.96 8.83
CA VAL A 230 -2.06 -10.11 9.74
C VAL A 230 -1.45 -10.94 10.87
N SER A 231 -2.18 -11.87 11.46
CA SER A 231 -1.69 -12.73 12.55
C SER A 231 -0.55 -13.64 12.11
N ASP A 232 -0.61 -14.17 10.89
CA ASP A 232 0.46 -14.97 10.28
C ASP A 232 1.69 -14.09 9.94
N GLY A 233 1.53 -12.76 9.93
CA GLY A 233 2.61 -11.79 9.83
C GLY A 233 2.81 -11.16 8.46
N ALA A 234 1.75 -11.02 7.66
CA ALA A 234 1.80 -10.25 6.42
C ALA A 234 2.34 -8.82 6.65
N ASP A 235 3.16 -8.35 5.71
CA ASP A 235 3.63 -6.96 5.66
C ASP A 235 2.70 -6.08 4.84
N VAL A 236 1.99 -6.64 3.86
CA VAL A 236 0.90 -5.99 3.13
C VAL A 236 -0.19 -7.02 2.91
N VAL A 237 -1.45 -6.62 3.09
CA VAL A 237 -2.62 -7.42 2.71
C VAL A 237 -3.31 -6.74 1.54
N VAL A 238 -3.62 -7.49 0.48
CA VAL A 238 -4.47 -7.04 -0.62
C VAL A 238 -5.73 -7.88 -0.67
N CYS A 239 -6.87 -7.20 -0.65
CA CYS A 239 -8.20 -7.80 -0.74
C CYS A 239 -8.69 -7.62 -2.17
N ALA A 240 -8.28 -8.51 -3.06
CA ALA A 240 -8.47 -8.32 -4.50
C ALA A 240 -9.88 -8.66 -4.99
N ALA A 241 -10.57 -9.56 -4.29
CA ALA A 241 -12.00 -9.78 -4.51
C ALA A 241 -12.78 -8.62 -3.86
N TYR A 242 -13.35 -7.72 -4.67
CA TYR A 242 -14.28 -6.70 -4.19
C TYR A 242 -15.56 -7.38 -3.69
N ILE A 243 -15.97 -7.06 -2.46
CA ILE A 243 -17.19 -7.60 -1.85
C ILE A 243 -18.09 -6.43 -1.48
N GLU A 244 -18.98 -6.07 -2.39
CA GLU A 244 -20.07 -5.13 -2.10
C GLU A 244 -20.79 -5.59 -0.84
N GLY A 245 -21.04 -4.66 0.07
CA GLY A 245 -21.73 -4.99 1.30
C GLY A 245 -20.97 -6.02 2.16
N SER A 246 -19.76 -5.66 2.60
CA SER A 246 -19.05 -6.38 3.68
C SER A 246 -18.83 -5.54 4.94
N THR A 247 -19.36 -4.32 4.98
CA THR A 247 -19.25 -3.45 6.15
C THR A 247 -20.02 -4.05 7.30
N THR A 248 -19.29 -4.32 8.38
CA THR A 248 -19.76 -4.95 9.61
C THR A 248 -18.86 -4.51 10.78
N PRO A 249 -19.33 -4.63 12.04
CA PRO A 249 -18.47 -4.48 13.21
C PRO A 249 -17.24 -5.40 13.20
N MET A 250 -17.31 -6.58 12.57
CA MET A 250 -16.16 -7.49 12.45
C MET A 250 -15.08 -6.91 11.52
N LEU A 251 -15.48 -6.22 10.46
CA LEU A 251 -14.53 -5.54 9.58
C LEU A 251 -13.82 -4.42 10.34
N ASP A 252 -14.54 -3.65 11.16
CA ASP A 252 -13.93 -2.60 12.02
C ASP A 252 -12.82 -3.15 12.89
N ASP A 253 -13.10 -4.25 13.58
CA ASP A 253 -12.12 -4.94 14.42
C ASP A 253 -10.93 -5.48 13.63
N ALA A 254 -11.18 -6.08 12.47
CA ALA A 254 -10.12 -6.63 11.62
C ALA A 254 -9.17 -5.51 11.13
N LEU A 255 -9.72 -4.36 10.76
CA LEU A 255 -8.95 -3.19 10.35
C LEU A 255 -8.23 -2.52 11.52
N GLU A 256 -8.84 -2.42 12.71
CA GLU A 256 -8.13 -1.96 13.92
C GLU A 256 -6.99 -2.92 14.29
N PHE A 257 -7.21 -4.24 14.18
CA PHE A 257 -6.19 -5.24 14.43
C PHE A 257 -5.03 -5.11 13.44
N ALA A 258 -5.33 -4.96 12.13
CA ALA A 258 -4.34 -4.70 11.10
C ALA A 258 -3.54 -3.43 11.42
N ALA A 259 -4.20 -2.31 11.69
CA ALA A 259 -3.58 -1.00 11.92
C ALA A 259 -2.75 -0.93 13.22
N ARG A 260 -3.18 -1.61 14.30
CA ARG A 260 -2.54 -1.49 15.62
C ARG A 260 -1.57 -2.60 15.95
N LEU A 261 -1.83 -3.83 15.50
CA LEU A 261 -1.07 -5.02 15.90
C LEU A 261 -0.26 -5.61 14.75
N GLY A 262 -0.62 -5.30 13.49
CA GLY A 262 0.15 -5.71 12.32
C GLY A 262 1.60 -5.21 12.35
N ARG A 263 2.49 -5.99 11.72
CA ARG A 263 3.93 -5.64 11.56
C ARG A 263 4.64 -5.25 12.85
N ARG A 264 4.39 -6.00 13.93
CA ARG A 264 4.92 -5.74 15.29
C ARG A 264 4.49 -4.37 15.83
N GLY A 265 3.23 -4.00 15.60
CA GLY A 265 2.64 -2.75 16.09
C GLY A 265 2.91 -1.51 15.23
N ARG A 266 3.42 -1.71 14.00
CA ARG A 266 3.60 -0.62 13.02
C ARG A 266 2.36 -0.43 12.13
N GLY A 267 1.45 -1.39 12.19
CA GLY A 267 0.30 -1.50 11.32
C GLY A 267 0.64 -2.23 10.03
N CYS A 268 -0.25 -3.12 9.61
CA CYS A 268 -0.25 -3.76 8.30
C CYS A 268 -1.19 -2.95 7.38
N PRO A 269 -0.70 -2.37 6.27
CA PRO A 269 -1.57 -1.77 5.27
C PRO A 269 -2.48 -2.83 4.65
N VAL A 270 -3.75 -2.46 4.46
CA VAL A 270 -4.77 -3.27 3.79
C VAL A 270 -5.20 -2.51 2.54
N VAL A 271 -5.06 -3.14 1.38
CA VAL A 271 -5.31 -2.54 0.07
C VAL A 271 -6.60 -3.11 -0.50
N PHE A 272 -7.48 -2.23 -0.98
CA PHE A 272 -8.72 -2.61 -1.65
C PHE A 272 -8.76 -1.98 -3.06
N PRO A 273 -9.29 -2.71 -4.06
CA PRO A 273 -9.66 -2.11 -5.32
C PRO A 273 -10.89 -1.21 -5.15
N THR A 274 -11.04 -0.21 -6.02
CA THR A 274 -12.28 0.57 -6.11
C THR A 274 -13.49 -0.27 -6.54
N GLY A 275 -13.25 -1.44 -7.14
CA GLY A 275 -14.30 -2.33 -7.64
C GLY A 275 -14.94 -1.83 -8.93
N ARG A 276 -15.83 -2.66 -9.46
CA ARG A 276 -16.70 -2.39 -10.61
C ARG A 276 -18.07 -2.96 -10.29
N GLU A 277 -19.13 -2.16 -10.42
CA GLU A 277 -20.47 -2.74 -10.47
C GLU A 277 -20.64 -3.51 -11.80
N ALA A 278 -21.03 -4.79 -11.71
CA ALA A 278 -21.02 -5.74 -12.82
C ALA A 278 -21.90 -5.32 -14.02
N SER A 279 -22.87 -4.43 -13.80
CA SER A 279 -23.66 -3.78 -14.84
C SER A 279 -24.44 -2.63 -14.25
N SER A 280 -24.52 -1.51 -14.96
CA SER A 280 -25.52 -0.48 -14.65
C SER A 280 -26.92 -1.13 -14.65
N PRO A 281 -27.72 -0.94 -13.59
CA PRO A 281 -29.14 -1.27 -13.66
C PRO A 281 -29.75 -0.60 -14.90
N PRO A 282 -30.68 -1.28 -15.59
CA PRO A 282 -31.60 -0.58 -16.49
C PRO A 282 -32.19 0.61 -15.71
N ASP A 283 -32.14 1.80 -16.31
CA ASP A 283 -32.64 3.07 -15.73
C ASP A 283 -31.72 3.82 -14.74
N SER A 284 -30.42 3.47 -14.64
CA SER A 284 -29.47 4.33 -13.92
C SER A 284 -29.29 5.69 -14.62
N LEU A 285 -29.59 6.78 -13.90
CA LEU A 285 -29.42 8.16 -14.36
C LEU A 285 -27.95 8.62 -14.39
N HIS A 286 -27.02 7.83 -13.84
CA HIS A 286 -25.60 8.16 -13.71
C HIS A 286 -24.76 6.95 -14.11
N ALA A 287 -24.11 6.99 -15.27
CA ALA A 287 -23.48 5.80 -15.84
C ALA A 287 -22.07 5.47 -15.29
N SER A 288 -21.74 6.00 -14.10
CA SER A 288 -20.56 5.66 -13.29
C SER A 288 -20.93 5.74 -11.82
N PHE A 289 -20.85 4.61 -11.12
CA PHE A 289 -21.17 4.55 -9.70
C PHE A 289 -20.08 5.23 -8.87
N SER A 290 -20.55 6.02 -7.90
CA SER A 290 -19.68 6.60 -6.89
C SER A 290 -19.48 5.57 -5.79
N LEU A 291 -18.23 5.30 -5.41
CA LEU A 291 -17.87 4.48 -4.26
C LEU A 291 -18.60 5.01 -3.02
N GLY A 292 -19.58 4.25 -2.54
CA GLY A 292 -20.39 4.62 -1.39
C GLY A 292 -19.62 4.45 -0.07
N PHE A 293 -19.99 5.20 0.96
CA PHE A 293 -19.39 5.05 2.30
C PHE A 293 -19.70 3.70 2.97
N GLY A 294 -20.64 2.92 2.42
CA GLY A 294 -20.94 1.57 2.88
C GLY A 294 -19.97 0.51 2.35
N GLU A 295 -19.06 0.85 1.45
CA GLU A 295 -18.11 -0.08 0.85
C GLU A 295 -16.83 -0.22 1.70
N PRO A 296 -16.25 -1.44 1.83
CA PRO A 296 -14.98 -1.62 2.54
C PRO A 296 -13.84 -0.74 2.00
N ALA A 297 -13.82 -0.51 0.69
CA ALA A 297 -12.84 0.34 0.03
C ALA A 297 -13.00 1.84 0.40
N SER A 298 -14.13 2.23 1.00
CA SER A 298 -14.34 3.59 1.51
C SER A 298 -13.84 3.81 2.94
N ASP A 299 -13.37 2.76 3.62
CA ASP A 299 -12.88 2.88 4.99
C ASP A 299 -11.57 3.70 5.03
N PRO A 300 -11.47 4.73 5.90
CA PRO A 300 -10.29 5.59 5.95
C PRO A 300 -9.01 4.88 6.41
N ARG A 301 -9.11 3.66 6.97
CA ARG A 301 -7.98 2.84 7.42
C ARG A 301 -7.38 1.98 6.31
N VAL A 302 -8.05 1.86 5.16
CA VAL A 302 -7.57 1.09 4.01
C VAL A 302 -6.99 1.98 2.92
N PHE A 303 -6.24 1.38 2.01
CA PHE A 303 -5.77 2.05 0.79
C PHE A 303 -6.63 1.61 -0.39
N CYS A 304 -7.53 2.50 -0.81
CA CYS A 304 -8.38 2.30 -1.98
C CYS A 304 -7.61 2.67 -3.26
N VAL A 305 -7.46 1.72 -4.17
CA VAL A 305 -6.66 1.88 -5.39
C VAL A 305 -7.53 1.77 -6.63
N GLY A 306 -7.50 2.81 -7.47
CA GLY A 306 -8.15 2.83 -8.77
C GLY A 306 -7.23 2.38 -9.91
N PRO A 307 -7.78 1.89 -11.03
CA PRO A 307 -7.01 1.52 -12.20
C PRO A 307 -6.64 2.74 -13.07
N GLY A 308 -5.35 2.90 -13.34
CA GLY A 308 -4.81 3.83 -14.32
C GLY A 308 -4.73 3.22 -15.72
N ALA A 309 -4.93 4.07 -16.74
CA ALA A 309 -4.73 3.69 -18.13
C ALA A 309 -3.24 3.64 -18.49
N ARG A 310 -2.92 2.95 -19.59
CA ARG A 310 -1.63 3.12 -20.27
C ARG A 310 -1.57 4.52 -20.88
N GLY A 311 -0.50 5.24 -20.60
CA GLY A 311 -0.33 6.65 -20.93
C GLY A 311 -0.87 7.55 -19.82
N GLU A 312 -1.93 8.30 -20.12
CA GLU A 312 -2.45 9.35 -19.24
C GLU A 312 -3.80 8.99 -18.63
N GLY A 313 -4.00 9.40 -17.37
CA GLY A 313 -5.31 9.37 -16.72
C GLY A 313 -5.73 8.03 -16.12
N TRP A 314 -7.01 7.96 -15.77
CA TRP A 314 -7.68 6.78 -15.24
C TRP A 314 -8.16 5.87 -16.39
N PHE A 315 -8.39 4.59 -16.09
CA PHE A 315 -8.77 3.60 -17.11
C PHE A 315 -10.19 3.81 -17.65
N LEU A 316 -10.29 4.04 -18.96
CA LEU A 316 -11.53 4.14 -19.74
C LEU A 316 -11.64 2.95 -20.70
N TRP A 317 -12.83 2.39 -20.85
CA TRP A 317 -13.14 1.36 -21.85
C TRP A 317 -14.18 1.84 -22.84
N ARG A 318 -14.16 1.28 -24.05
CA ARG A 318 -15.12 1.61 -25.11
C ARG A 318 -16.32 0.67 -25.07
N ASP A 319 -17.52 1.23 -24.96
CA ASP A 319 -18.76 0.48 -25.06
C ASP A 319 -19.03 -0.01 -26.50
N ARG A 320 -20.09 -0.81 -26.70
CA ARG A 320 -20.47 -1.33 -28.03
C ARG A 320 -20.76 -0.22 -29.07
N ARG A 321 -21.02 1.01 -28.62
CA ARG A 321 -21.23 2.20 -29.48
C ARG A 321 -19.96 3.04 -29.61
N ARG A 322 -18.80 2.51 -29.22
CA ARG A 322 -17.49 3.18 -29.22
C ARG A 322 -17.46 4.43 -28.33
N ARG A 323 -18.32 4.53 -27.32
CA ARG A 323 -18.28 5.63 -26.35
C ARG A 323 -17.47 5.22 -25.13
N SER A 324 -16.73 6.15 -24.55
CA SER A 324 -15.87 5.87 -23.40
C SER A 324 -16.67 5.85 -22.10
N ARG A 325 -16.30 4.92 -21.22
CA ARG A 325 -16.82 4.76 -19.86
C ARG A 325 -15.66 4.51 -18.90
N PRO A 326 -15.70 5.01 -17.67
CA PRO A 326 -14.76 4.58 -16.64
C PRO A 326 -14.91 3.10 -16.39
N PHE A 327 -13.78 2.42 -16.21
CA PHE A 327 -13.78 1.00 -15.92
C PHE A 327 -14.26 0.71 -14.49
N ALA A 328 -13.85 1.55 -13.53
CA ALA A 328 -14.03 1.31 -12.11
C ALA A 328 -14.80 2.44 -11.42
N ASN A 329 -15.26 2.16 -10.20
CA ASN A 329 -15.92 3.15 -9.36
C ASN A 329 -14.95 4.29 -9.00
N ARG A 330 -15.51 5.48 -8.77
CA ARG A 330 -14.81 6.70 -8.34
C ARG A 330 -15.36 7.19 -7.02
N GLY A 331 -14.60 7.89 -6.19
CA GLY A 331 -15.15 8.41 -4.94
C GLY A 331 -14.14 9.10 -4.04
N PRO A 332 -14.61 9.70 -2.94
CA PRO A 332 -13.75 10.47 -2.04
C PRO A 332 -12.67 9.61 -1.35
N ALA A 333 -12.86 8.29 -1.29
CA ALA A 333 -11.89 7.40 -0.64
C ALA A 333 -10.78 6.91 -1.58
N VAL A 334 -10.89 7.11 -2.91
CA VAL A 334 -9.84 6.71 -3.86
C VAL A 334 -8.53 7.36 -3.43
N ARG A 335 -7.53 6.55 -3.10
CA ARG A 335 -6.26 7.04 -2.55
C ARG A 335 -5.28 7.35 -3.67
N TRP A 336 -5.02 6.36 -4.52
CA TRP A 336 -4.02 6.40 -5.59
C TRP A 336 -4.49 5.66 -6.83
N LEU A 337 -3.84 5.93 -7.96
CA LEU A 337 -3.89 5.08 -9.15
C LEU A 337 -2.67 4.17 -9.24
N ALA A 338 -2.90 2.94 -9.70
CA ALA A 338 -1.88 2.04 -10.20
C ALA A 338 -2.31 1.47 -11.56
N PRO A 339 -1.38 0.99 -12.41
CA PRO A 339 -1.71 0.47 -13.73
C PRO A 339 -2.78 -0.63 -13.69
N GLY A 340 -3.81 -0.50 -14.54
CA GLY A 340 -4.92 -1.46 -14.61
C GLY A 340 -5.30 -1.90 -16.03
N ASP A 341 -4.60 -1.42 -17.05
CA ASP A 341 -4.98 -1.56 -18.45
C ASP A 341 -3.87 -2.19 -19.29
N ASP A 342 -4.20 -2.98 -20.32
CA ASP A 342 -3.23 -3.55 -21.28
C ASP A 342 -1.92 -4.08 -20.66
N LEU A 343 -2.04 -4.87 -19.58
CA LEU A 343 -0.91 -5.48 -18.90
C LEU A 343 -0.65 -6.87 -19.46
N THR A 344 0.61 -7.31 -19.45
CA THR A 344 0.93 -8.72 -19.71
C THR A 344 0.12 -9.62 -18.78
N CYS A 345 -0.54 -10.62 -19.38
CA CYS A 345 -1.12 -11.72 -18.64
C CYS A 345 0.02 -12.61 -18.12
N PRO A 346 0.20 -12.71 -16.79
CA PRO A 346 1.39 -13.33 -16.23
C PRO A 346 1.36 -14.87 -16.33
N LEU A 347 0.17 -15.46 -16.46
CA LEU A 347 0.01 -16.91 -16.56
C LEU A 347 0.20 -17.39 -18.02
N PRO A 348 0.90 -18.51 -18.23
CA PRO A 348 1.08 -19.08 -19.56
C PRO A 348 -0.28 -19.43 -20.21
N PRO A 349 -0.38 -19.40 -21.55
CA PRO A 349 -1.55 -19.93 -22.22
C PRO A 349 -1.70 -21.43 -21.92
N ALA A 350 -2.94 -21.93 -22.00
CA ALA A 350 -3.20 -23.36 -21.87
C ALA A 350 -2.35 -24.16 -22.88
N SER A 351 -1.91 -25.35 -22.47
CA SER A 351 -1.08 -26.25 -23.27
C SER A 351 -1.63 -26.45 -24.69
N GLY A 352 -0.81 -26.14 -25.71
CA GLY A 352 -1.16 -26.30 -27.13
C GLY A 352 -1.12 -25.00 -27.96
N VAL A 353 -0.96 -23.83 -27.33
CA VAL A 353 -0.77 -22.55 -28.03
C VAL A 353 0.73 -22.26 -28.13
N GLY A 354 1.24 -22.03 -29.36
CA GLY A 354 2.65 -21.79 -29.60
C GLY A 354 3.20 -20.57 -28.84
N PRO A 355 4.48 -20.58 -28.42
CA PRO A 355 5.10 -19.45 -27.74
C PRO A 355 5.50 -18.39 -28.76
N ALA A 356 4.77 -17.27 -28.86
CA ALA A 356 5.27 -16.15 -29.70
C ALA A 356 4.70 -14.76 -29.42
N THR A 357 3.58 -14.59 -28.73
CA THR A 357 3.03 -13.24 -28.48
C THR A 357 2.63 -13.04 -27.03
N GLU A 358 3.08 -11.93 -26.48
CA GLU A 358 2.67 -11.44 -25.16
C GLU A 358 1.15 -11.21 -25.17
N ARG A 359 0.42 -11.99 -24.38
CA ARG A 359 -1.03 -11.80 -24.22
C ARG A 359 -1.26 -10.63 -23.28
N LEU A 360 -1.89 -9.57 -23.76
CA LEU A 360 -2.33 -8.46 -22.91
C LEU A 360 -3.71 -8.76 -22.33
N CYS A 361 -3.97 -8.23 -21.14
CA CYS A 361 -5.27 -8.26 -20.48
C CYS A 361 -5.47 -7.01 -19.63
N HIS A 362 -6.72 -6.61 -19.46
CA HIS A 362 -7.09 -5.58 -18.51
C HIS A 362 -6.98 -6.18 -17.11
N ALA A 363 -6.12 -5.60 -16.28
CA ALA A 363 -5.93 -6.02 -14.89
C ALA A 363 -6.99 -5.42 -13.97
N GLU A 364 -7.65 -4.36 -14.43
CA GLU A 364 -8.77 -3.70 -13.77
C GLU A 364 -8.37 -3.13 -12.40
N SER A 365 -9.35 -2.81 -11.55
CA SER A 365 -9.09 -2.28 -10.21
C SER A 365 -8.43 -3.33 -9.30
N SER A 366 -8.79 -4.62 -9.43
CA SER A 366 -8.17 -5.72 -8.68
C SER A 366 -6.67 -5.82 -8.97
N GLY A 367 -6.28 -5.85 -10.25
CA GLY A 367 -4.87 -5.88 -10.64
C GLY A 367 -4.10 -4.62 -10.24
N ALA A 368 -4.71 -3.44 -10.38
CA ALA A 368 -4.12 -2.20 -9.90
C ALA A 368 -3.83 -2.26 -8.38
N SER A 369 -4.75 -2.80 -7.58
CA SER A 369 -4.56 -3.00 -6.14
C SER A 369 -3.41 -3.98 -5.82
N ALA A 370 -3.23 -5.03 -6.64
CA ALA A 370 -2.13 -5.97 -6.50
C ALA A 370 -0.77 -5.34 -6.85
N LEU A 371 -0.68 -4.55 -7.91
CA LEU A 371 0.53 -3.79 -8.25
C LEU A 371 0.88 -2.78 -7.16
N ALA A 372 -0.12 -2.07 -6.63
CA ALA A 372 0.05 -1.15 -5.52
C ALA A 372 0.58 -1.87 -4.27
N ALA A 373 0.02 -3.03 -3.93
CA ALA A 373 0.51 -3.85 -2.83
C ALA A 373 1.98 -4.26 -3.02
N GLY A 374 2.36 -4.64 -4.25
CA GLY A 374 3.75 -4.88 -4.63
C GLY A 374 4.66 -3.65 -4.42
N ALA A 375 4.22 -2.46 -4.84
CA ALA A 375 4.97 -1.22 -4.65
C ALA A 375 5.15 -0.90 -3.15
N LEU A 376 4.11 -1.10 -2.33
CA LEU A 376 4.21 -0.93 -0.88
C LEU A 376 5.23 -1.88 -0.24
N LEU A 377 5.35 -3.12 -0.72
CA LEU A 377 6.38 -4.04 -0.25
C LEU A 377 7.80 -3.53 -0.56
N LEU A 378 8.02 -2.96 -1.76
CA LEU A 378 9.31 -2.35 -2.10
C LEU A 378 9.65 -1.19 -1.14
N VAL A 379 8.70 -0.29 -0.89
CA VAL A 379 8.87 0.85 0.02
C VAL A 379 9.16 0.38 1.45
N LEU A 380 8.43 -0.63 1.93
CA LEU A 380 8.63 -1.22 3.25
C LEU A 380 9.96 -1.97 3.36
N ALA A 381 10.47 -2.57 2.28
CA ALA A 381 11.80 -3.18 2.27
C ALA A 381 12.90 -2.12 2.46
N GLN A 382 12.70 -0.91 1.91
CA GLN A 382 13.62 0.22 2.12
C GLN A 382 13.59 0.73 3.55
N ASN A 383 12.41 0.78 4.18
CA ASN A 383 12.27 1.20 5.57
C ASN A 383 11.21 0.37 6.33
N PRO A 384 11.60 -0.79 6.90
CA PRO A 384 10.68 -1.65 7.62
C PRO A 384 10.13 -1.05 8.92
N ALA A 385 10.69 0.09 9.36
CA ALA A 385 10.24 0.78 10.56
C ALA A 385 9.05 1.72 10.31
N LEU A 386 8.69 1.97 9.06
CA LEU A 386 7.54 2.81 8.70
C LEU A 386 6.26 2.25 9.31
N ARG A 387 5.49 3.14 9.93
CA ARG A 387 4.10 2.92 10.33
C ARG A 387 3.17 3.21 9.16
N VAL A 388 1.95 2.67 9.18
CA VAL A 388 0.98 2.86 8.10
C VAL A 388 0.75 4.35 7.73
N PRO A 389 0.58 5.29 8.68
CA PRO A 389 0.44 6.70 8.32
C PRO A 389 1.70 7.32 7.69
N GLU A 390 2.89 6.88 8.10
CA GLU A 390 4.16 7.34 7.54
C GLU A 390 4.36 6.78 6.12
N LEU A 391 3.94 5.54 5.88
CA LEU A 391 3.92 4.91 4.56
C LEU A 391 2.97 5.66 3.61
N ASP A 392 1.76 5.96 4.06
CA ASP A 392 0.79 6.76 3.30
C ASP A 392 1.33 8.15 2.96
N ASP A 393 1.97 8.82 3.91
CA ASP A 393 2.53 10.16 3.70
C ASP A 393 3.70 10.13 2.70
N ILE A 394 4.60 9.14 2.78
CA ILE A 394 5.66 8.96 1.76
C ILE A 394 5.03 8.77 0.39
N VAL A 395 4.14 7.78 0.25
CA VAL A 395 3.57 7.44 -1.06
C VAL A 395 2.84 8.66 -1.63
N ARG A 396 2.01 9.35 -0.83
CA ARG A 396 1.28 10.56 -1.27
C ARG A 396 2.22 11.64 -1.80
N ARG A 397 3.33 11.91 -1.08
CA ARG A 397 4.28 12.95 -1.46
C ARG A 397 5.14 12.61 -2.68
N THR A 398 5.14 11.35 -3.10
CA THR A 398 5.93 10.87 -4.23
C THR A 398 5.08 10.50 -5.45
N LEU A 399 3.76 10.72 -5.40
CA LEU A 399 2.88 10.42 -6.52
C LEU A 399 3.18 11.29 -7.74
N ASP A 400 2.99 10.72 -8.92
CA ASP A 400 2.87 11.48 -10.14
C ASP A 400 1.50 12.20 -10.19
N PRO A 401 1.47 13.51 -10.44
CA PRO A 401 0.22 14.23 -10.61
C PRO A 401 -0.48 13.77 -11.90
N VAL A 402 -1.78 13.52 -11.82
CA VAL A 402 -2.61 13.10 -12.97
C VAL A 402 -3.50 14.25 -13.42
N PRO A 403 -3.40 14.76 -14.65
CA PRO A 403 -4.24 15.86 -15.12
C PRO A 403 -5.73 15.65 -14.79
N PRO A 404 -6.40 16.65 -14.19
CA PRO A 404 -7.80 16.52 -13.81
C PRO A 404 -8.76 16.35 -15.00
N GLU A 405 -8.40 16.95 -16.13
CA GLU A 405 -9.13 16.90 -17.38
C GLU A 405 -9.18 15.48 -17.93
N ALA A 406 -10.30 15.11 -18.54
CA ALA A 406 -10.38 13.84 -19.24
C ALA A 406 -9.43 13.85 -20.46
N PRO A 407 -8.71 12.76 -20.74
CA PRO A 407 -7.85 12.69 -21.92
C PRO A 407 -8.68 12.78 -23.20
N ALA A 408 -8.08 13.21 -24.32
CA ALA A 408 -8.78 13.28 -25.61
C ALA A 408 -9.37 11.91 -26.04
N SER A 409 -8.73 10.81 -25.60
CA SER A 409 -9.21 9.44 -25.78
C SER A 409 -10.52 9.14 -25.04
N ALA A 410 -11.02 10.05 -24.20
CA ALA A 410 -12.32 9.93 -23.55
C ALA A 410 -13.49 10.24 -24.50
N GLU A 411 -13.30 10.98 -25.58
CA GLU A 411 -14.39 11.34 -26.48
C GLU A 411 -14.66 10.26 -27.56
N PRO A 412 -15.93 10.01 -27.95
CA PRO A 412 -17.16 10.51 -27.31
C PRO A 412 -17.41 9.84 -25.95
N ALA A 413 -17.71 10.63 -24.91
CA ALA A 413 -18.12 10.09 -23.61
C ALA A 413 -19.51 9.42 -23.69
N ALA A 414 -19.71 8.31 -22.97
CA ALA A 414 -21.02 7.68 -22.92
C ALA A 414 -22.03 8.47 -22.08
N ASP A 415 -21.54 9.08 -21.00
CA ASP A 415 -22.22 10.05 -20.13
C ASP A 415 -21.16 11.05 -19.64
N ARG A 416 -21.43 12.35 -19.72
CA ARG A 416 -20.50 13.40 -19.26
C ARG A 416 -20.29 13.35 -17.75
N TRP A 417 -21.28 12.88 -16.98
CA TRP A 417 -21.16 12.78 -15.52
C TRP A 417 -20.11 11.76 -15.10
N ASP A 418 -19.74 10.84 -16.01
CA ASP A 418 -18.71 9.85 -15.79
C ASP A 418 -17.30 10.42 -15.74
N LEU A 419 -17.10 11.61 -16.29
CA LEU A 419 -15.81 12.28 -16.35
C LEU A 419 -15.65 13.35 -15.25
N LEU A 420 -16.73 13.69 -14.55
CA LEU A 420 -16.76 14.66 -13.46
C LEU A 420 -16.39 14.01 -12.10
N PRO A 421 -16.07 14.80 -11.06
CA PRO A 421 -15.61 16.17 -11.16
C PRO A 421 -14.24 16.24 -11.85
N GLU A 422 -14.03 17.27 -12.66
CA GLU A 422 -12.71 17.58 -13.21
C GLU A 422 -11.80 18.13 -12.11
N ALA A 423 -12.27 19.13 -11.36
CA ALA A 423 -11.45 19.81 -10.37
C ALA A 423 -10.81 18.89 -9.33
N ARG A 424 -9.63 19.30 -8.86
CA ARG A 424 -9.01 18.78 -7.64
C ARG A 424 -9.41 19.66 -6.45
N ASP A 425 -9.48 19.07 -5.27
CA ASP A 425 -9.57 19.87 -4.05
C ASP A 425 -8.23 20.56 -3.72
N ARG A 426 -8.22 21.34 -2.64
CA ARG A 426 -7.03 22.09 -2.20
C ARG A 426 -5.87 21.18 -1.80
N ASP A 427 -6.17 19.95 -1.39
CA ASP A 427 -5.20 18.96 -0.98
C ASP A 427 -4.71 18.12 -2.18
N GLY A 428 -5.19 18.44 -3.39
CA GLY A 428 -4.81 17.81 -4.65
C GLY A 428 -5.56 16.51 -4.95
N HIS A 429 -6.59 16.16 -4.18
CA HIS A 429 -7.40 14.96 -4.38
C HIS A 429 -8.42 15.16 -5.51
N ASN A 430 -8.67 14.09 -6.26
CA ASN A 430 -9.80 13.98 -7.18
C ASN A 430 -10.49 12.62 -7.00
N ALA A 431 -11.81 12.59 -7.13
CA ALA A 431 -12.59 11.36 -6.94
C ALA A 431 -12.21 10.20 -7.87
N LYS A 432 -11.61 10.49 -9.05
CA LYS A 432 -11.30 9.48 -10.09
C LYS A 432 -9.91 8.89 -9.90
N HIS A 433 -8.94 9.71 -9.49
CA HIS A 433 -7.52 9.33 -9.44
C HIS A 433 -6.86 9.54 -8.07
N GLY A 434 -7.66 9.88 -7.05
CA GLY A 434 -7.17 10.19 -5.72
C GLY A 434 -6.16 11.33 -5.74
N TYR A 435 -5.05 11.16 -5.02
CA TYR A 435 -3.95 12.13 -4.97
C TYR A 435 -3.00 12.05 -6.18
N GLY A 436 -3.12 11.04 -7.03
CA GLY A 436 -2.24 10.83 -8.17
C GLY A 436 -1.87 9.36 -8.41
N ARG A 437 -0.93 9.15 -9.32
CA ARG A 437 -0.43 7.84 -9.74
C ARG A 437 0.79 7.43 -8.92
N MET A 438 0.86 6.16 -8.53
CA MET A 438 1.99 5.64 -7.76
C MET A 438 3.29 5.64 -8.56
N ASP A 439 4.35 6.17 -7.96
CA ASP A 439 5.75 6.00 -8.39
C ASP A 439 6.52 5.27 -7.28
N ALA A 440 6.77 3.98 -7.48
CA ALA A 440 7.47 3.13 -6.54
C ALA A 440 8.96 3.51 -6.41
N GLY A 441 9.57 4.00 -7.50
CA GLY A 441 10.96 4.45 -7.54
C GLY A 441 11.23 5.60 -6.57
N ARG A 442 10.46 6.68 -6.72
CA ARG A 442 10.51 7.85 -5.83
C ARG A 442 10.17 7.48 -4.39
N ALA A 443 9.12 6.70 -4.18
CA ALA A 443 8.70 6.28 -2.84
C ALA A 443 9.80 5.47 -2.12
N CYS A 444 10.50 4.58 -2.85
CA CYS A 444 11.61 3.81 -2.30
C CYS A 444 12.81 4.67 -1.92
N LEU A 445 13.20 5.62 -2.79
CA LEU A 445 14.28 6.58 -2.50
C LEU A 445 13.95 7.40 -1.25
N ALA A 446 12.74 7.98 -1.21
CA ALA A 446 12.26 8.80 -0.12
C ALA A 446 12.16 8.05 1.21
N ALA A 447 11.75 6.78 1.19
CA ALA A 447 11.63 5.97 2.40
C ALA A 447 12.99 5.62 3.03
N GLY A 448 14.03 5.45 2.20
CA GLY A 448 15.32 4.93 2.63
C GLY A 448 16.29 5.96 3.20
N ASP A 449 16.23 7.22 2.75
CA ASP A 449 17.25 8.22 3.07
C ASP A 449 16.68 9.66 3.15
N PRO A 450 16.99 10.44 4.20
CA PRO A 450 16.40 11.76 4.42
C PRO A 450 16.79 12.78 3.34
N ILE A 451 17.99 12.70 2.77
CA ILE A 451 18.42 13.61 1.70
C ILE A 451 17.73 13.22 0.38
N ALA A 452 17.60 11.91 0.10
CA ALA A 452 16.81 11.46 -1.05
C ALA A 452 15.34 11.90 -0.94
N LEU A 453 14.72 11.80 0.25
CA LEU A 453 13.39 12.35 0.52
C LEU A 453 13.34 13.84 0.15
N ALA A 454 14.25 14.65 0.69
CA ALA A 454 14.27 16.08 0.41
C ALA A 454 14.40 16.38 -1.09
N LEU A 455 15.26 15.66 -1.81
CA LEU A 455 15.45 15.84 -3.26
C LEU A 455 14.20 15.46 -4.06
N VAL A 456 13.54 14.34 -3.74
CA VAL A 456 12.26 13.96 -4.36
C VAL A 456 11.18 15.01 -4.11
N LEU A 457 11.08 15.54 -2.88
CA LEU A 457 10.12 16.61 -2.55
C LEU A 457 10.38 17.93 -3.30
N LEU A 458 11.60 18.13 -3.81
CA LEU A 458 11.97 19.26 -4.66
C LEU A 458 11.70 19.01 -6.15
N GLY A 459 11.30 17.79 -6.53
CA GLY A 459 11.19 17.36 -7.92
C GLY A 459 12.54 17.00 -8.56
N GLU A 460 13.59 16.78 -7.76
CA GLU A 460 14.95 16.51 -8.22
C GLU A 460 15.24 14.99 -8.23
N ASP A 461 14.48 14.23 -9.02
CA ASP A 461 14.54 12.77 -9.00
C ASP A 461 15.91 12.21 -9.42
N ASP A 462 16.55 12.81 -10.42
CA ASP A 462 17.89 12.40 -10.86
C ASP A 462 18.94 12.67 -9.79
N ALA A 463 18.81 13.79 -9.08
CA ALA A 463 19.65 14.11 -7.93
C ALA A 463 19.43 13.09 -6.79
N ALA A 464 18.18 12.69 -6.53
CA ALA A 464 17.86 11.67 -5.53
C ALA A 464 18.48 10.30 -5.89
N ARG A 465 18.39 9.90 -7.16
CA ARG A 465 19.06 8.69 -7.69
C ARG A 465 20.58 8.80 -7.57
N ALA A 466 21.15 9.93 -7.96
CA ALA A 466 22.59 10.19 -7.86
C ALA A 466 23.08 10.15 -6.41
N TRP A 467 22.31 10.70 -5.47
CA TRP A 467 22.60 10.65 -4.04
C TRP A 467 22.58 9.22 -3.51
N HIS A 468 21.56 8.44 -3.86
CA HIS A 468 21.48 7.03 -3.49
C HIS A 468 22.71 6.24 -3.98
N ASP A 469 23.11 6.44 -5.24
CA ASP A 469 24.30 5.80 -5.80
C ASP A 469 25.59 6.28 -5.10
N ALA A 470 25.69 7.57 -4.78
CA ALA A 470 26.82 8.13 -4.05
C ALA A 470 26.94 7.52 -2.65
N ARG A 471 25.83 7.34 -1.93
CA ARG A 471 25.79 6.64 -0.62
C ARG A 471 26.29 5.20 -0.73
N ALA A 472 26.04 4.54 -1.86
CA ALA A 472 26.52 3.18 -2.11
C ALA A 472 27.99 3.13 -2.52
N ALA A 473 28.49 4.08 -3.32
CA ALA A 473 29.82 3.99 -3.96
C ALA A 473 30.91 4.84 -3.28
N ARG A 474 30.57 5.98 -2.68
CA ARG A 474 31.55 6.98 -2.20
C ARG A 474 31.73 6.90 -0.68
N PRO A 475 32.99 6.80 -0.17
CA PRO A 475 33.25 6.77 1.27
C PRO A 475 32.70 7.99 2.02
N LEU A 476 32.87 9.19 1.46
CA LEU A 476 32.38 10.43 2.08
C LEU A 476 30.87 10.39 2.31
N ALA A 477 30.08 10.15 1.26
CA ALA A 477 28.62 10.09 1.36
C ALA A 477 28.16 8.95 2.28
N ARG A 478 28.80 7.77 2.20
CA ARG A 478 28.48 6.60 3.04
C ARG A 478 28.73 6.87 4.53
N GLY A 479 29.80 7.61 4.84
CA GLY A 479 30.26 7.90 6.20
C GLY A 479 29.45 8.95 6.97
N LEU A 480 28.59 9.74 6.30
CA LEU A 480 27.86 10.82 6.96
C LEU A 480 26.88 10.36 8.05
N TYR A 481 26.23 9.21 7.83
CA TYR A 481 25.30 8.59 8.76
C TYR A 481 24.97 7.17 8.33
N SER A 482 24.62 6.32 9.30
CA SER A 482 24.24 4.93 9.11
C SER A 482 22.87 4.80 8.44
N ARG A 483 22.61 3.62 7.85
CA ARG A 483 21.26 3.28 7.33
C ARG A 483 20.19 3.28 8.43
N ARG A 484 20.57 2.98 9.68
CA ARG A 484 19.64 2.98 10.82
C ARG A 484 19.21 4.41 11.15
N LEU A 485 20.17 5.33 11.22
CA LEU A 485 19.89 6.75 11.43
C LEU A 485 19.10 7.34 10.24
N ALA A 486 19.48 7.02 9.00
CA ALA A 486 18.76 7.47 7.80
C ALA A 486 17.25 7.14 7.86
N ARG A 487 16.92 5.87 8.09
CA ARG A 487 15.53 5.39 8.18
C ARG A 487 14.74 6.03 9.32
N TRP A 488 15.39 6.26 10.46
CA TRP A 488 14.75 6.95 11.58
C TRP A 488 14.55 8.44 11.26
N ALA A 489 15.54 9.09 10.62
CA ALA A 489 15.48 10.50 10.25
C ALA A 489 14.36 10.77 9.25
N VAL A 490 14.16 9.92 8.23
CA VAL A 490 13.00 10.00 7.33
C VAL A 490 11.69 10.11 8.13
N ARG A 491 11.50 9.21 9.11
CA ARG A 491 10.30 9.21 9.96
C ARG A 491 10.19 10.46 10.83
N ALA A 492 11.32 10.97 11.34
CA ALA A 492 11.36 12.22 12.08
C ALA A 492 10.96 13.42 11.21
N LEU A 493 11.41 13.47 9.94
CA LEU A 493 11.07 14.53 9.00
C LEU A 493 9.61 14.49 8.57
N LEU A 494 9.02 13.30 8.42
CA LEU A 494 7.58 13.17 8.18
C LEU A 494 6.75 13.70 9.36
N ALA A 495 7.21 13.46 10.59
CA ALA A 495 6.55 13.92 11.81
C ALA A 495 6.78 15.41 12.13
N ASP A 496 7.85 16.02 11.61
CA ASP A 496 8.26 17.39 11.90
C ASP A 496 8.46 18.20 10.60
N PRO A 497 7.41 18.91 10.12
CA PRO A 497 7.47 19.69 8.89
C PRO A 497 8.55 20.78 8.90
N GLY A 498 8.90 21.31 10.07
CA GLY A 498 9.95 22.32 10.20
C GLY A 498 11.33 21.76 9.88
N LEU A 499 11.65 20.56 10.40
CA LEU A 499 12.90 19.87 10.07
C LEU A 499 12.93 19.43 8.61
N CYS A 500 11.81 18.94 8.08
CA CYS A 500 11.67 18.60 6.66
C CYS A 500 11.96 19.81 5.77
N HIS A 501 11.34 20.96 6.06
CA HIS A 501 11.58 22.19 5.34
C HIS A 501 13.05 22.62 5.43
N GLY A 502 13.67 22.55 6.62
CA GLY A 502 15.08 22.90 6.81
C GLY A 502 16.02 22.04 5.96
N LEU A 503 15.76 20.74 5.86
CA LEU A 503 16.54 19.86 4.99
C LEU A 503 16.31 20.15 3.50
N CYS A 504 15.08 20.43 3.09
CA CYS A 504 14.78 20.88 1.73
C CYS A 504 15.47 22.21 1.40
N ALA A 505 15.55 23.15 2.36
CA ALA A 505 16.28 24.41 2.18
C ALA A 505 17.77 24.17 1.97
N LEU A 506 18.38 23.25 2.74
CA LEU A 506 19.77 22.85 2.55
C LEU A 506 20.01 22.20 1.16
N ALA A 507 19.10 21.34 0.70
CA ALA A 507 19.18 20.72 -0.62
C ALA A 507 19.01 21.75 -1.76
N ARG A 508 18.12 22.74 -1.62
CA ARG A 508 18.02 23.88 -2.56
C ARG A 508 19.30 24.70 -2.60
N HIS A 509 19.92 24.94 -1.43
CA HIS A 509 21.21 25.64 -1.36
C HIS A 509 22.33 24.85 -2.06
N ALA A 510 22.39 23.53 -1.85
CA ALA A 510 23.30 22.65 -2.56
C ALA A 510 23.13 22.79 -4.08
N ARG A 511 21.89 22.77 -4.59
CA ARG A 511 21.59 22.99 -6.02
C ARG A 511 22.11 24.31 -6.55
N LEU A 512 21.92 25.41 -5.81
CA LEU A 512 22.34 26.75 -6.24
C LEU A 512 23.86 26.91 -6.32
N THR A 513 24.59 26.22 -5.44
CA THR A 513 26.05 26.33 -5.30
C THR A 513 26.83 25.24 -6.05
N ALA A 514 26.17 24.16 -6.46
CA ALA A 514 26.81 23.03 -7.13
C ALA A 514 27.55 23.46 -8.42
N GLY A 515 28.80 23.02 -8.56
CA GLY A 515 29.61 23.22 -9.76
C GLY A 515 30.21 24.63 -9.95
N ASP A 516 29.95 25.58 -9.05
CA ASP A 516 30.50 26.95 -9.14
C ASP A 516 31.24 27.35 -7.85
N PRO A 517 32.59 27.31 -7.85
CA PRO A 517 33.40 27.70 -6.69
C PRO A 517 33.18 29.14 -6.22
N ARG A 518 32.70 30.05 -7.09
CA ARG A 518 32.41 31.44 -6.69
C ARG A 518 31.15 31.50 -5.83
N ARG A 519 30.11 30.74 -6.18
CA ARG A 519 28.86 30.64 -5.39
C ARG A 519 29.09 29.92 -4.06
N GLN A 520 29.98 28.93 -4.05
CA GLN A 520 30.40 28.27 -2.82
C GLN A 520 31.09 29.26 -1.87
N ARG A 521 32.01 30.10 -2.36
CA ARG A 521 32.65 31.14 -1.52
C ARG A 521 31.70 32.26 -1.08
N ALA A 522 30.62 32.52 -1.81
CA ALA A 522 29.75 33.67 -1.59
C ALA A 522 28.81 33.56 -0.36
N HIS A 523 28.52 32.35 0.14
CA HIS A 523 27.53 32.18 1.22
C HIS A 523 28.09 32.28 2.64
N GLY A 524 29.36 32.66 2.79
CA GLY A 524 30.03 32.91 4.08
C GLY A 524 30.55 31.64 4.75
N VAL A 525 31.74 31.74 5.34
CA VAL A 525 32.44 30.62 6.00
C VAL A 525 31.64 30.13 7.21
N GLY A 526 31.45 28.82 7.30
CA GLY A 526 30.79 28.12 8.41
C GLY A 526 29.26 28.10 8.36
N VAL A 527 28.63 28.66 7.33
CA VAL A 527 27.16 28.73 7.23
C VAL A 527 26.55 27.35 7.00
N VAL A 528 27.23 26.48 6.23
CA VAL A 528 26.77 25.10 6.01
C VAL A 528 26.87 24.31 7.32
N LEU A 529 28.02 24.40 8.00
CA LEU A 529 28.24 23.74 9.29
C LEU A 529 27.19 24.17 10.32
N ARG A 530 26.87 25.46 10.38
CA ARG A 530 25.81 25.99 11.24
C ARG A 530 24.45 25.36 10.91
N HIS A 531 24.06 25.30 9.65
CA HIS A 531 22.77 24.72 9.26
C HIS A 531 22.70 23.22 9.57
N LEU A 532 23.77 22.47 9.31
CA LEU A 532 23.87 21.06 9.69
C LEU A 532 23.71 20.90 11.20
N SER A 533 24.42 21.70 12.00
CA SER A 533 24.32 21.69 13.46
C SER A 533 22.89 21.96 13.94
N VAL A 534 22.21 22.94 13.36
CA VAL A 534 20.81 23.26 13.70
C VAL A 534 19.88 22.10 13.35
N LEU A 535 20.04 21.47 12.18
CA LEU A 535 19.22 20.33 11.76
C LEU A 535 19.44 19.11 12.66
N VAL A 536 20.69 18.76 12.97
CA VAL A 536 20.99 17.61 13.84
C VAL A 536 20.53 17.88 15.28
N ARG A 537 20.69 19.10 15.79
CA ARG A 537 20.14 19.48 17.12
C ARG A 537 18.63 19.37 17.12
N GLY A 538 17.98 19.87 16.07
CA GLY A 538 16.54 19.76 15.85
C GLY A 538 16.07 18.30 15.87
N LEU A 539 16.73 17.41 15.14
CA LEU A 539 16.46 15.97 15.17
C LEU A 539 16.65 15.38 16.58
N ALA A 540 17.70 15.77 17.29
CA ALA A 540 17.98 15.26 18.63
C ALA A 540 16.95 15.69 19.69
N VAL A 541 16.24 16.80 19.48
CA VAL A 541 15.24 17.32 20.43
C VAL A 541 13.79 17.24 19.93
N SER A 542 13.56 16.80 18.69
CA SER A 542 12.24 16.72 18.09
C SER A 542 11.32 15.81 18.91
N ARG A 543 10.27 16.40 19.48
CA ARG A 543 9.22 15.68 20.23
C ARG A 543 8.25 14.91 19.33
N PRO A 544 7.87 15.43 18.13
CA PRO A 544 7.04 14.67 17.19
C PRO A 544 7.74 13.42 16.63
N ALA A 545 9.08 13.41 16.59
CA ALA A 545 9.85 12.30 16.05
C ALA A 545 9.60 10.98 16.83
N PRO A 546 9.66 9.83 16.15
CA PRO A 546 9.49 8.55 16.81
C PRO A 546 10.60 8.26 17.81
N ALA A 547 10.29 7.44 18.81
CA ALA A 547 11.26 7.01 19.82
C ALA A 547 12.54 6.46 19.18
N ARG A 548 13.68 6.94 19.69
CA ARG A 548 15.01 6.58 19.20
C ARG A 548 15.49 5.30 19.88
N SER A 549 16.06 4.38 19.10
CA SER A 549 16.80 3.27 19.69
C SER A 549 18.11 3.77 20.32
N PRO A 550 18.74 3.02 21.25
CA PRO A 550 20.01 3.39 21.85
C PRO A 550 21.07 3.77 20.80
N GLY A 551 21.26 2.94 19.77
CA GLY A 551 22.23 3.23 18.71
C GLY A 551 21.93 4.48 17.88
N VAL A 552 20.65 4.84 17.66
CA VAL A 552 20.31 6.11 16.99
C VAL A 552 20.63 7.31 17.88
N ARG A 553 20.41 7.19 19.21
CA ARG A 553 20.76 8.28 20.15
C ARG A 553 22.27 8.52 20.20
N GLU A 554 23.04 7.44 20.30
CA GLU A 554 24.51 7.50 20.35
C GLU A 554 25.10 8.08 19.07
N GLU A 555 24.59 7.65 17.90
CA GLU A 555 25.06 8.18 16.61
C GLU A 555 24.71 9.67 16.45
N LEU A 556 23.51 10.09 16.83
CA LEU A 556 23.13 11.51 16.83
C LEU A 556 24.00 12.35 17.77
N ALA A 557 24.29 11.85 18.97
CA ALA A 557 25.16 12.54 19.92
C ALA A 557 26.59 12.67 19.35
N THR A 558 27.12 11.59 18.79
CA THR A 558 28.44 11.59 18.13
C THR A 558 28.50 12.59 16.97
N LEU A 559 27.43 12.68 16.15
CA LEU A 559 27.35 13.65 15.07
C LEU A 559 27.31 15.08 15.59
N LEU A 560 26.54 15.34 16.65
CA LEU A 560 26.49 16.66 17.30
C LEU A 560 27.84 17.06 17.85
N ASP A 561 28.47 16.20 18.64
CA ASP A 561 29.80 16.44 19.23
C ASP A 561 30.86 16.65 18.14
N GLY A 562 30.72 15.96 17.01
CA GLY A 562 31.56 16.17 15.83
C GLY A 562 31.38 17.57 15.24
N LEU A 563 30.14 17.96 14.93
CA LEU A 563 29.82 19.26 14.35
C LEU A 563 30.20 20.44 15.28
N GLU A 564 29.99 20.27 16.58
CA GLU A 564 30.34 21.30 17.58
C GLU A 564 31.85 21.48 17.73
N ARG A 565 32.62 20.39 17.70
CA ARG A 565 34.10 20.48 17.66
C ARG A 565 34.58 21.14 16.39
N SER A 566 34.04 20.73 15.23
CA SER A 566 34.39 21.35 13.94
C SER A 566 34.10 22.86 13.92
N ALA A 567 33.11 23.35 14.66
CA ALA A 567 32.78 24.77 14.70
C ALA A 567 33.84 25.64 15.41
N THR A 568 34.75 25.02 16.16
CA THR A 568 35.84 25.71 16.88
C THR A 568 37.19 25.64 16.16
N ASP A 569 37.28 24.89 15.06
CA ASP A 569 38.51 24.65 14.32
C ASP A 569 38.33 25.12 12.85
N PRO A 570 39.01 26.21 12.43
CA PRO A 570 38.89 26.75 11.07
C PRO A 570 39.15 25.72 9.96
N ASP A 571 40.12 24.82 10.14
CA ASP A 571 40.46 23.82 9.14
C ASP A 571 39.34 22.78 9.02
N ALA A 572 38.71 22.42 10.14
CA ALA A 572 37.54 21.54 10.16
C ALA A 572 36.30 22.19 9.54
N VAL A 573 36.10 23.50 9.72
CA VAL A 573 35.03 24.25 9.04
C VAL A 573 35.21 24.15 7.53
N GLU A 574 36.41 24.48 7.03
CA GLU A 574 36.72 24.42 5.60
C GLU A 574 36.53 23.01 5.04
N ALA A 575 36.97 21.97 5.77
CA ALA A 575 36.79 20.57 5.36
C ALA A 575 35.30 20.17 5.22
N VAL A 576 34.44 20.61 6.15
CA VAL A 576 32.99 20.34 6.07
C VAL A 576 32.36 21.06 4.87
N GLU A 577 32.71 22.32 4.63
CA GLU A 577 32.16 23.09 3.51
C GLU A 577 32.66 22.58 2.15
N ALA A 578 33.93 22.20 2.06
CA ALA A 578 34.49 21.55 0.88
C ALA A 578 33.81 20.20 0.60
N GLY A 579 33.61 19.37 1.63
CA GLY A 579 32.89 18.11 1.52
C GLY A 579 31.44 18.29 1.08
N PHE A 580 30.75 19.30 1.59
CA PHE A 580 29.40 19.66 1.12
C PHE A 580 29.41 20.06 -0.36
N GLY A 581 30.37 20.89 -0.78
CA GLY A 581 30.53 21.30 -2.18
C GLY A 581 30.80 20.12 -3.12
N GLU A 582 31.65 19.17 -2.71
CA GLU A 582 31.94 17.95 -3.46
C GLU A 582 30.67 17.10 -3.65
N LEU A 583 29.91 16.89 -2.56
CA LEU A 583 28.67 16.12 -2.61
C LEU A 583 27.59 16.83 -3.46
N ALA A 584 27.46 18.15 -3.34
CA ALA A 584 26.53 18.93 -4.14
C ALA A 584 26.86 18.83 -5.64
N ALA A 585 28.14 18.93 -6.02
CA ALA A 585 28.57 18.74 -7.40
C ALA A 585 28.28 17.31 -7.90
N ALA A 586 28.60 16.30 -7.10
CA ALA A 586 28.35 14.90 -7.43
C ALA A 586 26.86 14.59 -7.70
N VAL A 587 25.98 15.22 -6.93
CA VAL A 587 24.54 15.03 -6.98
C VAL A 587 23.92 15.81 -8.14
N PHE A 588 24.22 17.10 -8.29
CA PHE A 588 23.52 17.97 -9.24
C PHE A 588 24.22 18.12 -10.59
N VAL A 589 25.55 18.24 -10.63
CA VAL A 589 26.29 18.35 -11.90
C VAL A 589 26.34 16.99 -12.58
N GLY A 590 26.65 15.94 -11.82
CA GLY A 590 26.62 14.57 -12.33
C GLY A 590 25.23 14.10 -12.77
N ALA A 591 24.14 14.65 -12.22
CA ALA A 591 22.78 14.38 -12.71
C ALA A 591 22.51 15.09 -14.04
N ALA A 592 22.87 16.38 -14.17
CA ALA A 592 22.69 17.14 -15.40
C ALA A 592 23.47 16.55 -16.59
N GLU A 593 24.70 16.08 -16.37
CA GLU A 593 25.52 15.42 -17.39
C GLU A 593 24.96 14.06 -17.83
N ARG A 594 24.26 13.35 -16.93
CA ARG A 594 23.58 12.07 -17.24
C ARG A 594 22.22 12.24 -17.92
N ALA A 595 21.54 13.35 -17.69
CA ALA A 595 20.26 13.68 -18.34
C ALA A 595 20.42 14.13 -19.81
N ALA A 596 21.57 14.70 -20.18
CA ALA A 596 21.81 15.22 -21.54
C ALA A 596 21.76 14.13 -22.65
N PRO A 597 22.34 12.93 -22.48
CA PRO A 597 22.20 11.84 -23.45
C PRO A 597 20.78 11.25 -23.53
N GLU A 598 20.08 11.10 -22.40
CA GLU A 598 18.73 10.52 -22.34
C GLU A 598 17.67 11.45 -22.95
N SER A 599 17.79 12.76 -22.73
CA SER A 599 16.96 13.77 -23.40
C SER A 599 17.17 13.79 -24.92
N ALA A 600 18.43 13.67 -25.36
CA ALA A 600 18.77 13.59 -26.78
C ALA A 600 18.34 12.27 -27.46
N ALA A 601 18.15 11.19 -26.69
CA ALA A 601 17.61 9.92 -27.17
C ALA A 601 16.07 9.96 -27.23
N ARG A 602 15.39 10.53 -26.22
CA ARG A 602 13.93 10.74 -26.23
C ARG A 602 13.50 11.66 -27.37
N ALA A 603 14.23 12.74 -27.64
CA ALA A 603 13.94 13.65 -28.75
C ALA A 603 14.07 12.98 -30.14
N ARG A 604 14.94 11.98 -30.29
CA ARG A 604 15.08 11.19 -31.53
C ARG A 604 14.00 10.14 -31.69
N SER A 605 13.44 9.63 -30.59
CA SER A 605 12.34 8.66 -30.61
C SER A 605 10.98 9.29 -30.91
N THR A 606 10.83 10.61 -30.73
CA THR A 606 9.60 11.36 -31.02
C THR A 606 9.60 12.04 -32.39
N ALA A 607 10.69 11.91 -33.16
CA ALA A 607 10.70 12.39 -34.54
C ALA A 607 9.85 11.44 -35.41
N PRO A 608 8.90 11.95 -36.22
CA PRO A 608 8.18 11.11 -37.15
C PRO A 608 9.17 10.46 -38.13
N PRO A 609 8.91 9.25 -38.62
CA PRO A 609 9.74 8.65 -39.65
C PRO A 609 9.79 9.62 -40.84
N VAL A 610 11.01 10.00 -41.22
CA VAL A 610 11.25 10.72 -42.48
C VAL A 610 10.84 9.76 -43.60
N GLU A 611 9.83 10.17 -44.38
CA GLU A 611 9.31 9.42 -45.53
C GLU A 611 10.38 9.01 -46.54
#